data_AF-A0A932YN12-F1
#
_entry.id   AF-A0A932YN12-F1
#
_cell.length_a   1.000
_cell.length_b   1.000
_cell.length_c   1.000
_cell.angle_alpha   90.00
_cell.angle_beta   90.00
_cell.angle_gamma   90.00
#
_symmetry.space_group_name_H-M   'P 1'
#
loop_
_entity.id
_entity.type
_entity.pdbx_description
1 polymer ?
#
loop_
_entity_poly.entity_id
_entity_poly.type
_entity_poly.pdbx_seq_one_letter_code
_entity_poly.pdbx_strand_id
1 'polypeptide(L)'
;MPAIDKQLAREAHVVAYQFRRLSRLVPRLLTAVVASQEKATPATKDKRRSPRLSPSVRRALKLQGQYMGGMRGMSVRGRARIKKIRRQRGIRAAIAAIKRAR
;
A
#
# COMPACT_ATOMS: atom_id res chain seq x y z
N MET A 1 -9.00 62.89 -0.73
CA MET A 1 -9.25 61.43 -0.90
C MET A 1 -8.35 60.59 0.03
N PRO A 2 -8.48 60.66 1.38
CA PRO A 2 -7.55 59.98 2.31
C PRO A 2 -7.96 58.55 2.72
N ALA A 3 -9.09 58.04 2.24
CA ALA A 3 -9.62 56.73 2.64
C ALA A 3 -8.99 55.55 1.88
N ILE A 4 -8.62 55.78 0.61
CA ILE A 4 -8.05 54.75 -0.29
C ILE A 4 -6.64 54.38 0.16
N ASP A 5 -5.82 55.36 0.57
CA ASP A 5 -4.44 55.14 1.01
C ASP A 5 -4.36 54.27 2.28
N LYS A 6 -5.32 54.43 3.19
CA LYS A 6 -5.40 53.65 4.43
C LYS A 6 -5.79 52.20 4.17
N GLN A 7 -6.62 51.95 3.15
CA GLN A 7 -7.01 50.60 2.76
C GLN A 7 -5.85 49.89 2.05
N LEU A 8 -5.17 50.56 1.13
CA LEU A 8 -3.99 50.04 0.44
C LEU A 8 -2.86 49.70 1.42
N ALA A 9 -2.61 50.56 2.41
CA ALA A 9 -1.61 50.31 3.44
C ALA A 9 -1.94 49.09 4.33
N ARG A 10 -3.23 48.86 4.62
CA ARG A 10 -3.68 47.67 5.38
C ARG A 10 -3.49 46.40 4.58
N GLU A 11 -3.88 46.41 3.32
CA GLU A 11 -3.72 45.25 2.42
C GLU A 11 -2.24 44.91 2.22
N ALA A 12 -1.38 45.91 1.99
CA ALA A 12 0.07 45.73 1.90
C ALA A 12 0.66 45.14 3.20
N HIS A 13 0.19 45.59 4.36
CA HIS A 13 0.63 45.05 5.65
C HIS A 13 0.20 43.59 5.85
N VAL A 14 -1.01 43.22 5.42
CA VAL A 14 -1.50 41.83 5.48
C VAL A 14 -0.66 40.93 4.57
N VAL A 15 -0.37 41.36 3.35
CA VAL A 15 0.47 40.63 2.39
C VAL A 15 1.89 40.46 2.93
N ALA A 16 2.48 41.54 3.47
CA ALA A 16 3.80 41.51 4.08
C ALA A 16 3.86 40.56 5.28
N TYR A 17 2.81 40.54 6.11
CA TYR A 17 2.70 39.63 7.24
C TYR A 17 2.63 38.16 6.79
N GLN A 18 1.82 37.87 5.78
CA GLN A 18 1.71 36.51 5.20
C GLN A 18 3.06 36.04 4.63
N PHE A 19 3.76 36.91 3.89
CA PHE A 19 5.06 36.58 3.32
C PHE A 19 6.11 36.33 4.42
N ARG A 20 6.12 37.16 5.48
CA ARG A 20 7.01 36.98 6.64
C ARG A 20 6.71 35.70 7.43
N ARG A 21 5.45 35.27 7.46
CA ARG A 21 5.05 34.00 8.09
C ARG A 21 5.53 32.81 7.26
N LEU A 22 5.40 32.86 5.94
CA LEU A 22 5.87 31.81 5.03
C LEU A 22 7.40 31.70 5.04
N SER A 23 8.12 32.82 4.98
CA SER A 23 9.59 32.82 4.95
C SER A 23 10.23 32.18 6.18
N ARG A 24 9.56 32.23 7.34
CA ARG A 24 10.01 31.52 8.57
C ARG A 24 9.86 30.00 8.50
N LEU A 25 8.97 29.50 7.64
CA LEU A 25 8.70 28.06 7.52
C LEU A 25 9.58 27.39 6.46
N VAL A 26 10.01 28.14 5.44
CA VAL A 26 10.85 27.64 4.34
C VAL A 26 12.13 26.93 4.82
N PRO A 27 12.93 27.46 5.75
CA PRO A 27 14.16 26.79 6.20
C PRO A 27 13.90 25.43 6.85
N ARG A 28 12.79 25.29 7.59
CA ARG A 28 12.40 24.02 8.25
C ARG A 28 11.96 22.95 7.25
N LEU A 29 11.33 23.37 6.15
CA LEU A 29 10.95 22.45 5.07
C LEU A 29 12.20 22.00 4.30
N LEU A 30 13.13 22.91 4.02
CA LEU A 30 14.38 22.59 3.35
C LEU A 30 15.22 21.59 4.16
N THR A 31 15.35 21.80 5.47
CA THR A 31 16.09 20.85 6.33
C THR A 31 15.41 19.48 6.39
N ALA A 32 14.07 19.41 6.44
CA ALA A 32 13.34 18.15 6.40
C ALA A 32 13.52 17.39 5.08
N VAL A 33 13.56 18.10 3.94
CA VAL A 33 13.79 17.50 2.62
C VAL A 33 15.21 16.96 2.50
N VAL A 34 16.22 17.73 2.94
CA VAL A 34 17.63 17.29 2.92
C VAL A 34 17.84 16.08 3.81
N ALA A 35 17.31 16.09 5.04
CA ALA A 35 17.40 14.95 5.95
C ALA A 35 16.67 13.69 5.41
N SER A 36 15.62 13.88 4.61
CA SER A 36 14.92 12.76 3.94
C SER A 36 15.74 12.18 2.78
N GLN A 37 16.56 12.97 2.09
CA GLN A 37 17.42 12.47 1.02
C GLN A 37 18.63 11.71 1.57
N GLU A 38 19.25 12.18 2.65
CA GLU A 38 20.42 11.51 3.25
C GLU A 38 20.09 10.13 3.83
N LYS A 39 18.84 9.92 4.27
CA LYS A 39 18.37 8.62 4.80
C LYS A 39 17.85 7.67 3.72
N ALA A 40 17.73 8.14 2.48
CA ALA A 40 17.34 7.30 1.36
C ALA A 40 18.54 6.47 0.89
N THR A 41 18.90 5.44 1.66
CA THR A 41 19.81 4.41 1.16
C THR A 41 19.13 3.75 -0.05
N PRO A 42 19.79 3.69 -1.23
CA PRO A 42 19.22 2.98 -2.35
C PRO A 42 19.08 1.53 -1.92
N ALA A 43 17.84 1.03 -1.92
CA ALA A 43 17.58 -0.37 -1.68
C ALA A 43 18.34 -1.16 -2.76
N THR A 44 19.49 -1.72 -2.38
CA THR A 44 20.19 -2.68 -3.21
C THR A 44 19.18 -3.80 -3.43
N LYS A 45 18.74 -3.93 -4.68
CA LYS A 45 17.93 -5.07 -5.10
C LYS A 45 18.84 -6.29 -5.02
N ASP A 46 19.03 -6.81 -3.81
CA ASP A 46 19.50 -8.17 -3.63
C ASP A 46 18.56 -9.03 -4.46
N LYS A 47 19.06 -9.49 -5.60
CA LYS A 47 18.37 -10.44 -6.47
C LYS A 47 18.27 -11.72 -5.66
N ARG A 48 17.27 -11.78 -4.77
CA ARG A 48 16.92 -12.98 -4.01
C ARG A 48 16.81 -14.10 -5.03
N ARG A 49 17.80 -15.01 -5.03
CA ARG A 49 17.81 -16.17 -5.91
C ARG A 49 16.48 -16.90 -5.66
N SER A 50 15.71 -17.09 -6.71
CA SER A 50 14.50 -17.89 -6.62
C SER A 50 14.90 -19.29 -6.15
N PRO A 51 14.28 -19.81 -5.08
CA PRO A 51 14.62 -21.14 -4.59
C PRO A 51 14.40 -22.15 -5.73
N ARG A 52 15.39 -23.02 -5.96
CA ARG A 52 15.29 -24.11 -6.93
C ARG A 52 14.33 -25.17 -6.37
N LEU A 53 13.03 -24.96 -6.60
CA LEU A 53 11.98 -25.87 -6.15
C LEU A 53 11.94 -27.14 -7.01
N SER A 54 11.90 -28.30 -6.36
CA SER A 54 11.66 -29.57 -7.04
C SER A 54 10.27 -29.60 -7.70
N PRO A 55 10.06 -30.44 -8.74
CA PRO A 55 8.77 -30.52 -9.42
C PRO A 55 7.60 -30.90 -8.49
N SER A 56 7.84 -31.76 -7.50
CA SER A 56 6.82 -32.17 -6.51
C SER A 56 6.39 -30.99 -5.64
N VAL A 57 7.35 -30.22 -5.12
CA VAL A 57 7.08 -29.03 -4.30
C VAL A 57 6.34 -27.97 -5.12
N ARG A 58 6.73 -27.74 -6.37
CA ARG A 58 6.03 -26.80 -7.27
C ARG A 58 4.58 -27.21 -7.48
N ARG A 59 4.29 -28.50 -7.67
CA ARG A 59 2.91 -29.02 -7.80
C ARG A 59 2.10 -28.81 -6.53
N ALA A 60 2.69 -29.07 -5.36
CA ALA A 60 2.04 -28.86 -4.07
C ALA A 60 1.69 -27.37 -3.85
N LEU A 61 2.64 -26.46 -4.10
CA LEU A 61 2.44 -25.02 -4.00
C LEU A 61 1.38 -24.51 -4.98
N LYS A 62 1.32 -25.07 -6.20
CA LYS A 62 0.28 -24.72 -7.17
C LYS A 62 -1.12 -25.09 -6.66
N LEU A 63 -1.28 -26.28 -6.06
CA LEU A 63 -2.55 -26.69 -5.45
C LEU A 63 -2.92 -25.80 -4.26
N GLN A 64 -1.94 -25.46 -3.41
CA GLN A 64 -2.14 -24.54 -2.29
C GLN A 64 -2.59 -23.15 -2.77
N GLY A 65 -1.93 -22.60 -3.80
CA GLY A 65 -2.28 -21.32 -4.39
C GLY A 65 -3.69 -21.31 -4.99
N GLN A 66 -4.07 -22.35 -5.72
CA GLN A 66 -5.44 -22.49 -6.25
C GLN A 66 -6.49 -22.55 -5.13
N TYR A 67 -6.21 -23.31 -4.07
CA TYR A 67 -7.10 -23.41 -2.92
C TYR A 67 -7.24 -22.07 -2.17
N MET A 68 -6.14 -21.39 -1.88
CA MET A 68 -6.15 -20.10 -1.17
C MET A 68 -6.78 -19.00 -2.01
N GLY A 69 -6.36 -18.89 -3.27
CA GLY A 69 -6.85 -17.87 -4.20
C GLY A 69 -8.34 -18.03 -4.50
N GLY A 70 -8.81 -19.26 -4.66
CA GLY A 70 -10.23 -19.51 -4.92
C GLY A 70 -11.14 -19.24 -3.72
N MET A 71 -10.62 -19.28 -2.49
CA MET A 71 -11.36 -18.85 -1.30
C MET A 71 -11.35 -17.32 -1.09
N ARG A 72 -10.55 -16.57 -1.85
CA ARG A 72 -10.45 -15.11 -1.74
C ARG A 72 -11.78 -14.50 -2.18
N GLY A 73 -12.38 -13.68 -1.32
CA GLY A 73 -13.71 -13.10 -1.57
C GLY A 73 -14.90 -13.97 -1.17
N MET A 74 -14.70 -15.24 -0.79
CA MET A 74 -15.80 -16.06 -0.26
C MET A 74 -16.25 -15.58 1.12
N SER A 75 -17.56 -15.68 1.39
CA SER A 75 -18.16 -15.47 2.72
C SER A 75 -17.64 -16.50 3.74
N VAL A 76 -17.78 -16.19 5.04
CA VAL A 76 -17.33 -17.07 6.13
C VAL A 76 -17.97 -18.46 6.03
N ARG A 77 -19.28 -18.52 5.76
CA ARG A 77 -20.02 -19.79 5.56
C ARG A 77 -19.50 -20.57 4.35
N GLY A 78 -19.21 -19.88 3.24
CA GLY A 78 -18.63 -20.50 2.05
C GLY A 78 -17.26 -21.13 2.34
N ARG A 79 -16.38 -20.41 3.03
CA ARG A 79 -15.06 -20.92 3.44
C ARG A 79 -15.18 -22.14 4.36
N ALA A 80 -16.11 -22.13 5.30
CA ALA A 80 -16.34 -23.25 6.21
C ALA A 80 -16.75 -24.53 5.44
N ARG A 81 -17.65 -24.41 4.46
CA ARG A 81 -18.07 -25.52 3.61
C ARG A 81 -16.90 -26.10 2.81
N ILE A 82 -16.07 -25.24 2.19
CA ILE A 82 -14.88 -25.67 1.45
C ILE A 82 -13.85 -26.35 2.37
N LYS A 83 -13.61 -25.82 3.57
CA LYS A 83 -12.73 -26.45 4.58
C LYS A 83 -13.24 -27.84 4.99
N LYS A 84 -14.56 -28.02 5.13
CA LYS A 84 -15.18 -29.32 5.42
C LYS A 84 -14.92 -30.31 4.27
N ILE A 85 -15.13 -29.88 3.02
CA ILE A 85 -14.84 -30.72 1.84
C ILE A 85 -13.37 -31.10 1.78
N ARG A 86 -12.45 -30.17 2.06
CA ARG A 86 -11.00 -30.47 2.11
C ARG A 86 -10.68 -31.56 3.14
N ARG A 87 -11.26 -31.48 4.34
CA ARG A 87 -11.04 -32.48 5.40
C ARG A 87 -11.55 -33.87 5.01
N GLN A 88 -12.69 -33.93 4.32
CA GLN A 88 -13.35 -35.20 3.98
C GLN A 88 -12.81 -35.84 2.69
N ARG A 89 -12.50 -35.03 1.66
CA ARG A 89 -12.24 -35.51 0.29
C ARG A 89 -10.90 -35.02 -0.28
N GLY A 90 -10.13 -34.26 0.52
CA GLY A 90 -8.83 -33.75 0.12
C GLY A 90 -8.87 -32.45 -0.71
N ILE A 91 -7.67 -31.97 -1.07
CA ILE A 91 -7.48 -30.64 -1.66
C ILE A 91 -8.04 -30.52 -3.08
N ARG A 92 -7.97 -31.59 -3.89
CA ARG A 92 -8.46 -31.58 -5.28
C ARG A 92 -9.98 -31.43 -5.34
N ALA A 93 -10.70 -32.18 -4.50
CA ALA A 93 -12.16 -32.07 -4.37
C ALA A 93 -12.58 -30.68 -3.87
N ALA A 94 -11.82 -30.11 -2.93
CA ALA A 94 -12.07 -28.76 -2.46
C ALA A 94 -11.87 -27.71 -3.58
N ILE A 95 -10.82 -27.82 -4.39
CA ILE A 95 -10.59 -26.92 -5.53
C ILE A 95 -11.71 -27.05 -6.56
N ALA A 96 -12.18 -28.27 -6.86
CA ALA A 96 -13.31 -28.49 -7.76
C ALA A 96 -14.60 -27.84 -7.22
N ALA A 97 -14.86 -27.96 -5.93
CA ALA A 97 -16.00 -27.32 -5.29
C ALA A 97 -15.91 -25.78 -5.33
N ILE A 98 -14.72 -25.21 -5.13
CA ILE A 98 -14.50 -23.76 -5.28
C ILE A 98 -14.81 -23.30 -6.70
N LYS A 99 -14.33 -24.02 -7.72
CA LYS A 99 -14.57 -23.67 -9.13
C LYS A 99 -16.05 -23.66 -9.51
N ARG A 100 -16.87 -24.51 -8.87
CA ARG A 100 -18.32 -24.56 -9.08
C ARG A 100 -19.09 -23.49 -8.31
N ALA A 101 -18.48 -22.91 -7.27
CA ALA A 101 -19.09 -21.91 -6.42
C ALA A 101 -18.76 -20.47 -6.86
N ARG A 102 -18.05 -20.32 -7.98
CA ARG A 102 -17.73 -19.05 -8.63
C ARG A 102 -18.67 -18.86 -9.80
#